data_AF-A0A0M7BD95-F1
#
_entry.id   AF-A0A0M7BD95-F1
#
_cell.length_a   1.000
_cell.length_b   1.000
_cell.length_c   1.000
_cell.angle_alpha   90.00
_cell.angle_beta   90.00
_cell.angle_gamma   90.00
#
_symmetry.space_group_name_H-M   'P 1'
#
loop_
_entity.id
_entity.type
_entity.pdbx_description
1 polymer ?
#
loop_
_entity_poly.entity_id
_entity_poly.type
_entity_poly.pdbx_seq_one_letter_code
_entity_poly.pdbx_strand_id
1 'polypeptide(L)'
;MRILKLGGAEIFTKRFFPIEDIVLRAGFEPDGSLIRYYSDEIHGDNLTGGVLTYHNFGWRLIDDMSAAGYIDAGIEICLEPRLGLYSSNCPVWTDAETGQPGNMLPIVITGRKPS
;
A
#
# COMPACT_ATOMS: atom_id res chain seq x y z
N MET A 1 2.34 10.22 -9.77
CA MET A 1 0.93 10.13 -10.21
C MET A 1 0.49 11.36 -11.02
N ARG A 2 1.23 11.81 -12.04
CA ARG A 2 0.88 13.04 -12.80
C ARG A 2 0.79 12.86 -14.33
N ILE A 3 1.03 11.63 -14.81
CA ILE A 3 1.31 11.38 -16.23
C ILE A 3 0.10 10.85 -17.03
N LEU A 4 -1.01 10.53 -16.37
CA LEU A 4 -2.22 10.09 -17.06
C LEU A 4 -2.89 11.27 -17.78
N LYS A 5 -3.31 11.04 -19.03
CA LYS A 5 -4.13 11.99 -19.80
C LYS A 5 -5.49 12.20 -19.12
N LEU A 6 -6.19 13.29 -19.49
CA LEU A 6 -7.58 13.52 -19.12
C LEU A 6 -8.45 12.30 -19.47
N GLY A 7 -9.41 11.97 -18.60
CA GLY A 7 -10.22 10.76 -18.65
C GLY A 7 -9.49 9.46 -18.26
N GLY A 8 -8.17 9.49 -18.03
CA GLY A 8 -7.41 8.32 -17.60
C GLY A 8 -7.79 7.83 -16.19
N ALA A 9 -7.65 6.53 -15.96
CA ALA A 9 -7.89 5.90 -14.67
C ALA A 9 -6.63 5.17 -14.16
N GLU A 10 -6.46 5.16 -12.84
CA GLU A 10 -5.43 4.44 -12.11
C GLU A 10 -6.10 3.46 -11.15
N ILE A 11 -5.65 2.21 -11.16
CA ILE A 11 -6.11 1.15 -10.29
C ILE A 11 -4.88 0.33 -9.91
N PHE A 12 -4.58 0.21 -8.62
CA PHE A 12 -3.45 -0.58 -8.13
C PHE A 12 -3.68 -1.11 -6.72
N THR A 13 -2.91 -2.12 -6.34
CA THR A 13 -2.92 -2.70 -4.99
C THR A 13 -1.62 -2.38 -4.27
N LYS A 14 -1.72 -1.98 -3.00
CA LYS A 14 -0.60 -1.83 -2.06
C LYS A 14 -1.08 -2.28 -0.69
N ARG A 15 -0.15 -2.63 0.19
CA ARG A 15 -0.48 -2.67 1.62
C ARG A 15 -0.84 -1.26 2.07
N PHE A 16 -2.06 -1.10 2.55
CA PHE A 16 -2.57 0.13 3.12
C PHE A 16 -2.71 -0.07 4.63
N PHE A 17 -2.19 0.87 5.40
CA PHE A 17 -2.24 0.85 6.85
C PHE A 17 -3.20 1.95 7.32
N PRO A 18 -3.95 1.75 8.42
CA PRO A 18 -4.84 2.76 8.99
C PRO A 18 -4.04 3.84 9.75
N ILE A 19 -3.04 4.42 9.08
CA ILE A 19 -2.19 5.51 9.54
C ILE A 19 -2.45 6.74 8.68
N GLU A 20 -2.16 7.93 9.22
CA GLU A 20 -2.41 9.18 8.51
C GLU A 20 -1.41 9.38 7.36
N ASP A 21 -0.12 9.28 7.63
CA ASP A 21 0.92 9.64 6.68
C ASP A 21 1.56 8.44 5.96
N ILE A 22 2.42 8.74 4.97
CA ILE A 22 3.32 7.77 4.36
C ILE A 22 4.60 7.73 5.19
N VAL A 23 4.97 6.54 5.67
CA VAL A 23 6.20 6.32 6.46
C VAL A 23 7.28 5.75 5.57
N LEU A 24 8.37 6.51 5.38
CA LEU A 24 9.60 6.00 4.77
C LEU A 24 10.38 5.19 5.81
N ARG A 25 10.45 3.87 5.62
CA ARG A 25 11.11 2.92 6.53
C ARG A 25 12.60 2.75 6.24
N ALA A 26 12.93 2.69 4.96
CA ALA A 26 14.29 2.53 4.46
C ALA A 26 14.45 3.30 3.15
N GLY A 27 15.68 3.68 2.83
CA GLY A 27 16.02 4.46 1.64
C GLY A 27 17.46 4.24 1.22
N PHE A 28 17.94 5.06 0.30
CA PHE A 28 19.34 5.03 -0.13
C PHE A 28 19.97 6.41 0.07
N GLU A 29 21.19 6.42 0.58
CA GLU A 29 22.04 7.61 0.61
C GLU A 29 22.51 7.98 -0.81
N PRO A 30 23.05 9.21 -1.03
CA PRO A 30 23.57 9.61 -2.33
C PRO A 30 24.69 8.70 -2.88
N ASP A 31 25.41 8.00 -2.01
CA ASP A 31 26.45 7.04 -2.38
C ASP A 31 25.91 5.63 -2.71
N GLY A 32 24.60 5.43 -2.60
CA GLY A 32 23.90 4.17 -2.86
C GLY A 32 23.86 3.21 -1.66
N SER A 33 24.38 3.59 -0.50
CA SER A 33 24.27 2.78 0.72
C SER A 33 22.84 2.77 1.26
N LEU A 34 22.41 1.62 1.81
CA LEU A 34 21.07 1.45 2.39
C LEU A 34 21.00 2.13 3.77
N ILE A 35 20.09 3.08 3.93
CA ILE A 35 19.75 3.68 5.22
C ILE A 35 18.43 3.11 5.75
N ARG A 36 18.40 2.84 7.06
CA ARG A 36 17.23 2.36 7.80
C ARG A 36 16.79 3.44 8.78
N TYR A 37 15.59 3.96 8.59
CA TYR A 37 15.00 4.93 9.51
C TYR A 37 14.26 4.23 10.66
N TYR A 38 13.80 3.00 10.42
CA TYR A 38 13.09 2.15 11.38
C TYR A 38 13.65 0.72 11.33
N SER A 39 13.18 -0.13 12.26
CA SER A 39 13.46 -1.57 12.20
C SER A 39 13.02 -2.18 10.88
N ASP A 40 13.75 -3.20 10.41
CA ASP A 40 13.44 -3.88 9.16
C ASP A 40 12.06 -4.53 9.23
N GLU A 41 11.22 -4.20 8.26
CA GLU A 41 9.95 -4.87 8.00
C GLU A 41 10.17 -5.69 6.72
N ILE A 42 10.16 -7.02 6.85
CA ILE A 42 10.45 -7.95 5.76
C ILE A 42 9.16 -8.67 5.36
N HIS A 43 8.87 -8.72 4.06
CA HIS A 43 7.71 -9.44 3.54
C HIS A 43 8.13 -10.60 2.66
N GLY A 44 7.39 -11.72 2.74
CA GLY A 44 7.70 -12.93 1.99
C GLY A 44 7.80 -12.68 0.48
N ASP A 45 8.78 -13.32 -0.14
CA ASP A 45 9.09 -13.23 -1.57
C ASP A 45 9.10 -14.60 -2.27
N ASN A 46 8.73 -15.67 -1.54
CA ASN A 46 8.77 -17.08 -1.93
C ASN A 46 10.14 -17.59 -2.42
N LEU A 47 11.22 -16.82 -2.28
CA LEU A 47 12.52 -17.11 -2.91
C LEU A 47 13.71 -16.99 -1.97
N THR A 48 13.83 -15.89 -1.22
CA THR A 48 15.09 -15.52 -0.54
C THR A 48 14.97 -15.25 0.96
N GLY A 49 13.75 -15.34 1.51
CA GLY A 49 13.49 -15.03 2.93
C GLY A 49 12.79 -13.68 3.12
N GLY A 50 12.54 -12.98 2.02
CA GLY A 50 11.67 -11.81 1.94
C GLY A 50 12.35 -10.57 1.38
N VAL A 51 11.54 -9.54 1.12
CA VAL A 51 11.96 -8.24 0.62
C VAL A 51 11.75 -7.19 1.70
N LEU A 52 12.73 -6.29 1.84
CA LEU A 52 12.65 -5.12 2.72
C LEU A 52 11.58 -4.14 2.24
N THR A 53 10.77 -3.68 3.18
CA THR A 53 9.77 -2.63 2.95
C THR A 53 10.39 -1.25 3.06
N TYR A 54 10.23 -0.46 2.01
CA TYR A 54 10.69 0.93 1.99
C TYR A 54 9.62 1.90 2.49
N HIS A 55 8.34 1.61 2.26
CA HIS A 55 7.25 2.53 2.55
C HIS A 55 6.03 1.81 3.12
N ASN A 56 5.45 2.39 4.16
CA ASN A 56 4.10 2.08 4.62
C ASN A 56 3.19 3.23 4.19
N PHE A 57 2.09 2.92 3.49
CA PHE A 57 1.19 3.92 2.93
C PHE A 57 -0.07 4.04 3.79
N GLY A 58 -0.41 5.27 4.14
CA GLY A 58 -1.64 5.66 4.84
C GLY A 58 -2.50 6.62 4.03
N TRP A 59 -3.43 7.30 4.70
CA TRP A 59 -4.44 8.17 4.09
C TRP A 59 -3.86 9.31 3.26
N ARG A 60 -2.67 9.82 3.60
CA ARG A 60 -1.91 10.80 2.81
C ARG A 60 -1.76 10.41 1.34
N LEU A 61 -1.72 9.11 1.02
CA LEU A 61 -1.65 8.67 -0.37
C LEU A 61 -2.87 9.13 -1.19
N ILE A 62 -4.06 9.11 -0.59
CA ILE A 62 -5.31 9.54 -1.24
C ILE A 62 -5.35 11.06 -1.39
N ASP A 63 -4.83 11.78 -0.40
CA ASP A 63 -4.64 13.24 -0.48
C ASP A 63 -3.67 13.60 -1.60
N ASP A 64 -2.54 12.90 -1.70
CA ASP A 64 -1.52 13.12 -2.73
C ASP A 64 -2.07 12.84 -4.13
N MET A 65 -2.92 11.82 -4.26
CA MET A 65 -3.67 11.56 -5.49
C MET A 65 -4.64 12.72 -5.78
N SER A 66 -5.44 13.15 -4.83
CA SER A 66 -6.36 14.28 -5.02
C SER A 66 -5.62 15.56 -5.44
N ALA A 67 -4.54 15.89 -4.75
CA ALA A 67 -3.66 17.02 -5.06
C ALA A 67 -2.97 16.89 -6.43
N ALA A 68 -2.76 15.67 -6.92
CA ALA A 68 -2.27 15.42 -8.26
C ALA A 68 -3.35 15.57 -9.35
N GLY A 69 -4.60 15.89 -8.99
CA GLY A 69 -5.70 16.19 -9.91
C GLY A 69 -6.53 14.97 -10.29
N TYR A 70 -6.65 13.99 -9.39
CA TYR A 70 -7.64 12.93 -9.52
C TYR A 70 -8.94 13.39 -8.83
N ILE A 71 -10.08 13.19 -9.48
CA ILE A 71 -11.40 13.66 -9.01
C ILE A 71 -12.19 12.60 -8.24
N ASP A 72 -11.68 11.37 -8.20
CA ASP A 72 -12.32 10.20 -7.62
C ASP A 72 -11.23 9.28 -7.04
N ALA A 73 -10.37 9.86 -6.20
CA ALA A 73 -9.28 9.14 -5.54
C ALA A 73 -9.81 8.45 -4.29
N GLY A 74 -9.57 7.15 -4.14
CA GLY A 74 -10.18 6.40 -3.06
C GLY A 74 -9.58 5.02 -2.82
N ILE A 75 -10.16 4.38 -1.82
CA ILE A 75 -9.86 3.01 -1.41
C ILE A 75 -11.13 2.20 -1.60
N GLU A 76 -11.01 1.12 -2.35
CA GLU A 76 -12.07 0.17 -2.62
C GLU A 76 -11.69 -1.22 -2.12
N ILE A 77 -12.70 -2.09 -2.03
CA ILE A 77 -12.55 -3.48 -1.64
C ILE A 77 -12.80 -4.34 -2.89
N CYS A 78 -11.78 -5.07 -3.33
CA CYS A 78 -11.92 -6.08 -4.37
C CYS A 78 -12.51 -7.36 -3.79
N LEU A 79 -13.84 -7.37 -3.62
CA LEU A 79 -14.61 -8.50 -3.14
C LEU A 79 -15.31 -9.21 -4.31
N GLU A 80 -14.80 -10.37 -4.71
CA GLU A 80 -15.45 -11.26 -5.67
C GLU A 80 -15.31 -12.72 -5.22
N PRO A 81 -16.24 -13.20 -4.37
CA PRO A 81 -16.17 -14.53 -3.77
C PRO A 81 -16.14 -15.67 -4.79
N ARG A 82 -16.78 -15.50 -5.96
CA ARG A 82 -16.81 -16.56 -7.00
C ARG A 82 -15.45 -16.80 -7.62
N LEU A 83 -14.58 -15.78 -7.61
CA LEU A 83 -13.20 -15.86 -8.09
C LEU A 83 -12.19 -16.11 -6.96
N GLY A 84 -12.67 -16.32 -5.72
CA GLY A 84 -11.82 -16.50 -4.55
C GLY A 84 -11.22 -15.20 -3.99
N LEU A 85 -11.76 -14.04 -4.37
CA LEU A 85 -11.30 -12.73 -3.89
C LEU A 85 -12.15 -12.30 -2.68
N TYR A 86 -12.01 -12.97 -1.54
CA TYR A 86 -12.79 -12.72 -0.31
C TYR A 86 -12.00 -12.05 0.83
N SER A 87 -10.71 -11.77 0.62
CA SER A 87 -9.77 -11.22 1.61
C SER A 87 -9.43 -12.12 2.80
N SER A 88 -8.33 -11.77 3.48
CA SER A 88 -7.61 -12.44 4.60
C SER A 88 -6.28 -13.14 4.29
N ASN A 89 -5.71 -13.05 3.08
CA ASN A 89 -4.46 -13.79 2.79
C ASN A 89 -3.17 -13.21 3.42
N CYS A 90 -3.25 -12.57 4.59
CA CYS A 90 -2.11 -12.29 5.45
C CYS A 90 -2.46 -12.72 6.88
N PRO A 91 -1.96 -13.87 7.37
CA PRO A 91 -2.29 -14.40 8.68
C PRO A 91 -1.57 -13.68 9.85
N VAL A 92 -1.08 -12.46 9.68
CA VAL A 92 -0.25 -11.79 10.68
C VAL A 92 -0.57 -10.30 10.77
N TRP A 93 -0.89 -9.82 11.96
CA TRP A 93 -0.68 -8.44 12.35
C TRP A 93 0.44 -8.36 13.39
N THR A 94 1.25 -7.32 13.24
CA THR A 94 2.28 -6.90 14.18
C THR A 94 1.67 -5.94 15.18
N ASP A 95 1.00 -6.47 16.19
CA ASP A 95 1.08 -5.98 17.55
C ASP A 95 1.55 -7.14 18.43
N ALA A 96 2.28 -6.83 19.49
CA ALA A 96 3.00 -7.80 20.32
C ALA A 96 2.09 -8.71 21.16
N GLU A 97 0.79 -8.83 20.84
CA GLU A 97 -0.17 -9.68 21.53
C GLU A 97 -0.63 -10.83 20.62
N THR A 98 -0.27 -12.04 21.01
CA THR A 98 -0.69 -13.28 20.38
C THR A 98 -2.21 -13.46 20.48
N GLY A 99 -2.92 -13.57 19.34
CA GLY A 99 -4.24 -14.23 19.32
C GLY A 99 -5.40 -13.57 18.56
N GLN A 100 -5.20 -12.51 17.78
CA GLN A 100 -6.26 -11.92 16.94
C GLN A 100 -5.86 -11.94 15.45
N PRO A 101 -6.68 -12.53 14.54
CA PRO A 101 -6.40 -12.50 13.11
C PRO A 101 -6.66 -11.09 12.58
N GLY A 102 -5.61 -10.37 12.20
CA GLY A 102 -5.81 -9.05 11.65
C GLY A 102 -6.20 -9.10 10.17
N ASN A 103 -7.17 -8.26 9.80
CA ASN A 103 -7.84 -8.32 8.51
C ASN A 103 -7.08 -7.49 7.47
N MET A 104 -6.34 -8.14 6.58
CA MET A 104 -5.96 -7.52 5.31
C MET A 104 -7.12 -7.68 4.33
N LEU A 105 -7.98 -6.67 4.27
CA LEU A 105 -8.99 -6.53 3.24
C LEU A 105 -8.30 -6.47 1.85
N PRO A 106 -8.96 -6.91 0.76
CA PRO A 106 -8.41 -6.92 -0.58
C PRO A 106 -8.48 -5.48 -1.13
N ILE A 107 -7.66 -4.61 -0.55
CA ILE A 107 -7.71 -3.18 -0.79
C ILE A 107 -7.18 -2.87 -2.19
N VAL A 108 -7.95 -2.08 -2.93
CA VAL A 108 -7.55 -1.48 -4.20
C VAL A 108 -7.59 0.03 -4.03
N ILE A 109 -6.57 0.69 -4.55
CA ILE A 109 -6.51 2.16 -4.59
C ILE A 109 -6.89 2.57 -6.01
N THR A 110 -7.84 3.49 -6.10
CA THR A 110 -8.44 3.93 -7.36
C THR A 110 -8.33 5.44 -7.52
N GLY A 111 -8.32 5.90 -8.77
CA GLY A 111 -8.27 7.31 -9.13
C GLY A 111 -8.69 7.56 -10.57
N ARG A 112 -9.46 8.62 -10.83
CA ARG A 112 -9.81 9.07 -12.18
C ARG A 112 -9.37 10.52 -12.46
N LYS A 113 -8.82 10.80 -13.64
CA LYS A 113 -8.60 12.16 -14.14
C LYS A 113 -9.90 12.78 -14.66
N PRO A 114 -10.09 14.09 -14.53
CA PRO A 114 -11.23 14.77 -15.14
C PRO A 114 -11.24 14.55 -16.65
N SER A 115 -12.44 14.55 -17.24
CA SER A 115 -12.68 14.42 -18.68
C SER A 115 -12.29 15.68 -19.44
#